data_AF-A0A4Z0PDT3-F1
#
_entry.id   AF-A0A4Z0PDT3-F1
#
_cell.length_a   1.000
_cell.length_b   1.000
_cell.length_c   1.000
_cell.angle_alpha   90.00
_cell.angle_beta   90.00
_cell.angle_gamma   90.00
#
_symmetry.space_group_name_H-M   'P 1'
#
loop_
_entity.id
_entity.type
_entity.pdbx_description
1 polymer ?
#
loop_
_entity_poly.entity_id
_entity_poly.type
_entity_poly.pdbx_seq_one_letter_code
_entity_poly.pdbx_strand_id
1 'polypeptide(L)'
;GARQAAVAERFGVSVPFIKKLLRRQRQTGSLMAKPASGGRARYLDAAAQAWLVAYVHTHADATLAEVNAAWQLQGGRAVCQTCVWQVLAAHDLRRKKKPARQRA
;
A
#
# COMPACT_ATOMS: atom_id res chain seq x y z
N GLY A 1 -15.38 37.52 -10.41
CA GLY A 1 -13.94 37.51 -10.70
C GLY A 1 -13.16 38.41 -9.77
N ALA A 2 -13.42 39.73 -9.81
CA ALA A 2 -12.70 40.76 -9.06
C ALA A 2 -12.56 40.49 -7.54
N ARG A 3 -13.63 40.04 -6.87
CA ARG A 3 -13.57 39.68 -5.43
C ARG A 3 -12.58 38.55 -5.12
N GLN A 4 -12.44 37.57 -6.01
CA GLN A 4 -11.47 36.48 -5.82
C GLN A 4 -10.04 36.93 -6.09
N ALA A 5 -9.83 37.89 -6.98
CA ALA A 5 -8.52 38.49 -7.25
C ALA A 5 -8.03 39.30 -6.04
N ALA A 6 -8.88 40.14 -5.45
CA ALA A 6 -8.54 40.89 -4.24
C ALA A 6 -8.23 39.97 -3.04
N VAL A 7 -8.96 38.86 -2.91
CA VAL A 7 -8.67 37.84 -1.89
C VAL A 7 -7.35 37.13 -2.18
N ALA A 8 -7.07 36.79 -3.45
CA ALA A 8 -5.81 36.19 -3.86
C ALA A 8 -4.60 37.06 -3.50
N GLU A 9 -4.69 38.35 -3.80
CA GLU A 9 -3.67 39.34 -3.47
C GLU A 9 -3.47 39.47 -1.96
N ARG A 10 -4.56 39.66 -1.19
CA ARG A 10 -4.51 39.81 0.27
C ARG A 10 -3.83 38.62 0.98
N PHE A 11 -4.04 37.41 0.47
CA PHE A 11 -3.51 36.19 1.07
C PHE A 11 -2.27 35.63 0.36
N GLY A 12 -1.75 36.31 -0.68
CA GLY A 12 -0.56 35.87 -1.43
C GLY A 12 -0.73 34.53 -2.15
N VAL A 13 -1.95 34.20 -2.59
CA VAL A 13 -2.28 32.93 -3.25
C VAL A 13 -2.79 33.15 -4.67
N SER A 14 -2.74 32.11 -5.50
CA SER A 14 -3.26 32.21 -6.87
C SER A 14 -4.80 32.13 -6.91
N VAL A 15 -5.44 32.84 -7.85
CA VAL A 15 -6.89 32.73 -8.08
C VAL A 15 -7.34 31.27 -8.34
N PRO A 16 -6.60 30.44 -9.10
CA PRO A 16 -6.89 29.01 -9.25
C PRO A 16 -6.88 28.24 -7.92
N PHE A 17 -6.01 28.59 -6.97
CA PHE A 17 -6.00 27.98 -5.64
C PHE A 17 -7.32 28.24 -4.91
N ILE A 18 -7.79 29.49 -4.88
CA ILE A 18 -9.08 29.85 -4.28
C ILE A 18 -10.22 29.06 -4.95
N LYS A 19 -10.23 28.97 -6.29
CA LYS A 19 -11.24 28.19 -7.02
C LYS A 19 -11.21 26.71 -6.64
N LYS A 20 -10.01 26.10 -6.54
CA LYS A 20 -9.86 24.69 -6.11
C LYS A 20 -10.33 24.48 -4.67
N LEU A 21 -10.06 25.44 -3.78
CA LEU A 21 -10.45 25.40 -2.38
C LEU A 21 -11.97 25.51 -2.20
N LEU A 22 -12.62 26.48 -2.84
CA LEU A 22 -14.08 26.64 -2.83
C LEU A 22 -14.80 25.44 -3.45
N ARG A 23 -14.26 24.89 -4.56
CA ARG A 23 -14.80 23.67 -5.16
C ARG A 23 -14.74 22.49 -4.17
N ARG A 24 -13.64 22.34 -3.44
CA ARG A 24 -13.50 21.30 -2.41
C ARG A 24 -14.55 21.48 -1.31
N GLN A 25 -14.67 22.70 -0.77
CA GLN A 25 -15.66 23.00 0.26
C GLN A 25 -17.09 22.62 -0.16
N ARG A 26 -17.48 22.94 -1.40
CA ARG A 26 -18.82 22.59 -1.92
C ARG A 26 -19.03 21.09 -2.11
N GLN A 27 -17.98 20.36 -2.48
CA GLN A 27 -18.06 18.92 -2.76
C GLN A 27 -17.97 18.06 -1.50
N THR A 28 -17.14 18.45 -0.53
CA THR A 28 -16.82 17.62 0.64
C THR A 28 -17.21 18.26 1.97
N GLY A 29 -17.76 19.47 1.96
CA GLY A 29 -18.07 20.24 3.19
C GLY A 29 -16.84 20.70 3.96
N SER A 30 -15.63 20.41 3.47
CA SER A 30 -14.37 20.59 4.22
C SER A 30 -13.33 21.33 3.40
N LEU A 31 -12.56 22.18 4.08
CA LEU A 31 -11.41 22.89 3.53
C LEU A 31 -10.10 22.10 3.70
N MET A 32 -10.14 20.95 4.37
CA MET A 32 -8.95 20.17 4.67
C MET A 32 -8.20 19.74 3.42
N ALA A 33 -6.89 19.60 3.55
CA ALA A 33 -6.06 19.00 2.53
C ALA A 33 -6.64 17.63 2.13
N LYS A 34 -6.56 17.30 0.83
CA LYS A 34 -6.92 15.95 0.43
C LYS A 34 -5.96 14.97 1.11
N PRO A 35 -6.45 13.83 1.62
CA PRO A 35 -5.56 12.77 2.06
C PRO A 35 -4.58 12.44 0.94
N ALA A 36 -3.32 12.16 1.30
CA ALA A 36 -2.37 11.61 0.33
C ALA A 36 -2.97 10.32 -0.22
N SER A 37 -3.17 10.24 -1.55
CA SER A 37 -3.88 9.12 -2.17
C SER A 37 -3.09 7.81 -2.20
N GLY A 38 -1.90 7.77 -1.60
CA GLY A 38 -0.93 6.72 -1.86
C GLY A 38 -0.51 6.70 -3.34
N GLY A 39 0.52 5.92 -3.65
CA GLY A 39 0.89 5.66 -5.04
C GLY A 39 -0.10 4.70 -5.72
N ARG A 40 0.32 4.12 -6.84
CA ARG A 40 -0.42 3.05 -7.53
C ARG A 40 -0.70 1.89 -6.58
N ALA A 41 -1.86 1.27 -6.72
CA ALA A 41 -2.20 0.03 -6.01
C ALA A 41 -1.12 -1.04 -6.21
N ARG A 42 -0.85 -1.80 -5.15
CA ARG A 42 0.12 -2.91 -5.19
C ARG A 42 -0.37 -3.98 -6.16
N TYR A 43 0.56 -4.64 -6.85
CA TYR A 43 0.23 -5.78 -7.71
C TYR A 43 -0.32 -6.96 -6.92
N LEU A 44 0.28 -7.27 -5.77
CA LEU A 44 -0.28 -8.21 -4.81
C LEU A 44 -1.41 -7.49 -4.07
N ASP A 45 -2.60 -7.55 -4.65
CA ASP A 45 -3.82 -7.00 -4.08
C ASP A 45 -4.30 -7.82 -2.86
N ALA A 46 -5.44 -7.44 -2.29
CA ALA A 46 -5.97 -8.11 -1.09
C ALA A 46 -6.25 -9.61 -1.31
N ALA A 47 -6.71 -10.01 -2.51
CA ALA A 47 -6.99 -11.40 -2.82
C ALA A 47 -5.70 -12.21 -2.95
N ALA A 48 -4.70 -11.68 -3.66
CA ALA A 48 -3.38 -12.29 -3.76
C ALA A 48 -2.71 -12.42 -2.38
N GLN A 49 -2.82 -11.40 -1.53
CA GLN A 49 -2.29 -11.44 -0.17
C GLN A 49 -2.97 -12.53 0.68
N ALA A 50 -4.30 -12.62 0.62
CA ALA A 50 -5.05 -13.66 1.33
C ALA A 50 -4.63 -15.07 0.89
N TRP A 51 -4.42 -15.27 -0.42
CA TRP A 51 -3.94 -16.55 -0.94
C TRP A 51 -2.54 -16.90 -0.42
N LEU A 52 -1.59 -15.95 -0.47
CA LEU A 52 -0.23 -16.15 0.02
C LEU A 52 -0.20 -16.50 1.52
N VAL A 53 -1.02 -15.81 2.31
CA VAL A 53 -1.18 -16.06 3.75
C VAL A 53 -1.73 -17.46 3.99
N ALA A 54 -2.80 -17.85 3.30
CA ALA A 54 -3.38 -19.19 3.41
C ALA A 54 -2.38 -20.29 3.01
N TYR A 55 -1.61 -20.08 1.94
CA TYR A 55 -0.61 -21.02 1.48
C TYR A 55 0.48 -21.27 2.54
N VAL A 56 1.01 -20.20 3.15
CA VAL A 56 2.05 -20.30 4.19
C VAL A 56 1.51 -20.91 5.48
N HIS A 57 0.23 -20.71 5.82
CA HIS A 57 -0.37 -21.40 6.96
C HIS A 57 -0.40 -22.93 6.77
N THR A 58 -0.65 -23.40 5.55
CA THR A 58 -0.60 -24.83 5.22
C THR A 58 0.84 -25.35 5.06
N HIS A 59 1.77 -24.50 4.60
CA HIS A 59 3.16 -24.85 4.31
C HIS A 59 4.14 -23.97 5.10
N ALA A 60 4.15 -24.11 6.43
CA ALA A 60 4.90 -23.22 7.32
C ALA A 60 6.43 -23.21 7.09
N ASP A 61 6.97 -24.26 6.50
CA ASP A 61 8.40 -24.40 6.18
C ASP A 61 8.76 -23.95 4.75
N ALA A 62 7.78 -23.55 3.94
CA ALA A 62 8.04 -23.08 2.58
C ALA A 62 8.93 -21.83 2.58
N THR A 63 9.95 -21.86 1.73
CA THR A 63 10.81 -20.72 1.46
C THR A 63 10.07 -19.67 0.63
N LEU A 64 10.55 -18.41 0.66
CA LEU A 64 9.95 -17.34 -0.16
C LEU A 64 9.97 -17.67 -1.66
N ALA A 65 10.96 -18.43 -2.12
CA ALA A 65 11.06 -18.87 -3.50
C ALA A 65 9.98 -19.91 -3.84
N GLU A 66 9.74 -20.88 -2.96
CA GLU A 66 8.69 -21.89 -3.12
C GLU A 66 7.30 -21.28 -3.07
N VAL A 67 7.05 -20.32 -2.16
CA VAL A 67 5.79 -19.56 -2.11
C VAL A 67 5.56 -18.80 -3.41
N ASN A 68 6.59 -18.16 -3.97
CA ASN A 68 6.48 -17.46 -5.25
C ASN A 68 6.26 -18.43 -6.44
N ALA A 69 6.84 -19.62 -6.40
CA ALA A 69 6.59 -20.65 -7.41
C ALA A 69 5.15 -21.17 -7.32
N ALA A 70 4.65 -21.46 -6.12
CA ALA A 70 3.28 -21.88 -5.90
C ALA A 70 2.26 -20.81 -6.34
N TRP A 71 2.55 -19.53 -6.08
CA TRP A 71 1.76 -18.40 -6.56
C TRP A 71 1.67 -18.36 -8.10
N GLN A 72 2.80 -18.61 -8.77
CA GLN A 72 2.82 -18.68 -10.23
C GLN A 72 2.00 -19.85 -10.78
N LEU A 73 2.06 -21.02 -10.12
CA LEU A 73 1.24 -22.17 -10.49
C LEU A 73 -0.26 -21.92 -10.31
N GLN A 74 -0.64 -21.04 -9.38
CA GLN A 74 -2.04 -20.64 -9.20
C GLN A 74 -2.54 -19.65 -10.28
N GLY A 75 -1.66 -19.10 -11.10
CA GLY A 75 -1.99 -18.12 -12.15
C GLY A 75 -1.49 -16.70 -11.86
N GLY A 76 -0.74 -16.51 -10.77
CA GLY A 76 -0.04 -15.27 -10.48
C GLY A 76 1.17 -15.04 -11.38
N ARG A 77 1.61 -13.79 -11.54
CA ARG A 77 2.89 -13.49 -12.19
C ARG A 77 4.04 -13.64 -11.18
N ALA A 78 5.24 -13.93 -11.71
CA ALA A 78 6.46 -13.94 -10.91
C ALA A 78 6.68 -12.59 -10.20
N VAL A 79 6.90 -12.64 -8.88
CA VAL A 79 7.24 -11.47 -8.07
C VAL A 79 8.62 -11.62 -7.43
N CYS A 80 9.16 -10.50 -6.96
CA CYS A 80 10.40 -10.50 -6.21
C CYS A 80 10.23 -11.16 -4.84
N GLN A 81 11.27 -11.80 -4.29
CA GLN A 81 11.17 -12.43 -2.95
C GLN A 81 10.83 -11.40 -1.85
N THR A 82 11.33 -10.17 -1.97
CA THR A 82 11.00 -9.08 -1.03
C THR A 82 9.53 -8.68 -1.11
N CYS A 83 8.89 -8.82 -2.28
CA CYS A 83 7.46 -8.57 -2.48
C CYS A 83 6.63 -9.55 -1.64
N VAL A 84 6.98 -10.84 -1.72
CA VAL A 84 6.35 -11.90 -0.91
C VAL A 84 6.63 -11.68 0.58
N TRP A 85 7.88 -11.41 0.95
CA TRP A 85 8.27 -11.15 2.33
C TRP A 85 7.51 -9.97 2.94
N GLN A 86 7.33 -8.86 2.22
CA GLN A 86 6.57 -7.71 2.70
C GLN A 86 5.11 -8.06 3.00
N VAL A 87 4.48 -8.94 2.20
CA VAL A 87 3.14 -9.43 2.47
C VAL A 87 3.14 -10.24 3.75
N LEU A 88 4.00 -11.27 3.85
CA LEU A 88 4.06 -12.11 5.05
C LEU A 88 4.37 -11.31 6.32
N ALA A 89 5.30 -10.36 6.25
CA ALA A 89 5.66 -9.49 7.36
C ALA A 89 4.50 -8.56 7.78
N ALA A 90 3.70 -8.05 6.83
CA ALA A 90 2.52 -7.24 7.13
C ALA A 90 1.38 -8.04 7.79
N HIS A 91 1.41 -9.36 7.65
CA HIS A 91 0.50 -10.31 8.30
C HIS A 91 1.12 -11.02 9.52
N ASP A 92 2.24 -10.51 10.04
CA ASP A 92 2.98 -11.08 11.18
C ASP A 92 3.43 -12.54 11.01
N LEU A 93 3.48 -13.03 9.76
CA LEU A 93 3.98 -14.36 9.42
C LEU A 93 5.50 -14.34 9.34
N ARG A 94 6.14 -14.72 10.44
CA ARG A 94 7.60 -14.84 10.54
C ARG A 94 8.00 -16.29 10.72
N ARG A 95 9.05 -16.71 10.02
CA ARG A 95 9.66 -18.02 10.25
C ARG A 95 10.28 -18.04 11.65
N LYS A 96 9.77 -18.90 12.54
CA LYS A 96 10.34 -19.10 13.87
C LYS A 96 11.76 -19.66 13.73
N LYS A 97 12.77 -18.88 14.12
CA LYS A 97 14.15 -19.34 14.18
C LYS A 97 14.33 -20.24 15.41
N LYS A 98 14.66 -21.52 15.21
CA LYS A 98 15.19 -22.37 16.28
C LYS A 98 16.72 -22.20 16.28
N PRO A 99 17.36 -21.89 17.43
CA PRO A 99 18.82 -21.85 17.47
C PRO A 99 19.37 -23.22 17.09
N ALA A 100 20.46 -23.25 16.32
CA ALA A 100 21.17 -24.49 16.03
C ALA A 100 21.54 -25.14 17.37
N ARG A 101 21.15 -26.39 17.59
CA ARG A 101 21.63 -27.16 18.75
C ARG A 101 23.15 -27.25 18.61
N GLN A 102 23.87 -26.66 19.56
CA GLN A 102 25.31 -26.86 19.66
C GLN A 102 25.52 -28.37 19.87
N ARG A 103 26.25 -29.00 18.95
CA ARG A 103 26.73 -30.38 19.12
C ARG A 103 27.88 -30.32 20.11
N ALA A 104 27.83 -31.15 21.14
CA ALA A 104 28.94 -31.42 22.05
C ALA A 104 29.97 -32.33 21.36
#